data_AF-A0A6A4DX64-F1
#
_entry.id   AF-A0A6A4DX64-F1
#
_cell.length_a   1.000
_cell.length_b   1.000
_cell.length_c   1.000
_cell.angle_alpha   90.00
_cell.angle_beta   90.00
_cell.angle_gamma   90.00
#
_symmetry.space_group_name_H-M   'P 1'
#
loop_
_entity.id
_entity.type
_entity.pdbx_description
1 polymer ?
#
loop_
_entity_poly.entity_id
_entity_poly.type
_entity_poly.pdbx_seq_one_letter_code
_entity_poly.pdbx_strand_id
1 'polypeptide(L)'
;MAAAATTKPKWRKILYAPQPYEDNYVADTFLEQMRTNANVREHDYGGMVRSAAAITQQICAVLIFFSVFEFVRQDAISAALLGGIDVFLAVAGFAVLRIHLGLPLHALDTLSSCLLFCATLSLLSPVLRTLTRSYADDTIWALATFLGLLHLITHDYNYVNSGIGRFSGTISLNAAIFTAVLLGSRLQSNEHVFAFVLLAIEIFAMFPIFQREVKRCSERLHLMTAVALFALSSALTWQLSALLSTLAGAFVLFLALVCPLWFMHVQESKNEILGPWDIAHIQPEQ
;
A
#
# COMPACT_ATOMS: atom_id res chain seq x y z
N MET A 1 -77.79 -23.11 -5.20
CA MET A 1 -76.98 -22.26 -6.11
C MET A 1 -75.55 -22.27 -5.58
N ALA A 2 -74.65 -23.01 -6.21
CA ALA A 2 -73.24 -23.02 -5.83
C ALA A 2 -72.62 -21.69 -6.25
N ALA A 3 -72.11 -20.92 -5.29
CA ALA A 3 -71.36 -19.70 -5.56
C ALA A 3 -70.10 -20.09 -6.34
N ALA A 4 -69.96 -19.56 -7.56
CA ALA A 4 -68.73 -19.70 -8.33
C ALA A 4 -67.60 -19.06 -7.53
N ALA A 5 -66.62 -19.87 -7.12
CA ALA A 5 -65.42 -19.36 -6.48
C ALA A 5 -64.70 -18.45 -7.49
N THR A 6 -64.77 -17.14 -7.25
CA THR A 6 -64.04 -16.13 -8.03
C THR A 6 -62.55 -16.32 -7.74
N THR A 7 -61.83 -16.93 -8.69
CA THR A 7 -60.38 -17.05 -8.65
C THR A 7 -59.76 -15.65 -8.65
N LYS A 8 -59.06 -15.29 -7.57
CA LYS A 8 -58.31 -14.03 -7.49
C LYS A 8 -57.33 -13.94 -8.68
N PRO A 9 -57.17 -12.77 -9.30
CA PRO A 9 -56.21 -12.59 -10.40
C PRO A 9 -54.79 -12.81 -9.88
N LYS A 10 -53.90 -13.43 -10.68
CA LYS A 10 -52.51 -13.70 -10.28
C LYS A 10 -51.79 -12.39 -9.93
N TRP A 11 -51.14 -12.35 -8.76
CA TRP A 11 -50.35 -11.20 -8.31
C TRP A 11 -49.22 -10.86 -9.30
N ARG A 12 -48.97 -9.56 -9.49
CA ARG A 12 -47.90 -9.04 -10.36
C ARG A 12 -47.05 -8.02 -9.59
N LYS A 13 -45.72 -8.09 -9.75
CA LYS A 13 -44.78 -7.13 -9.19
C LYS A 13 -44.82 -5.81 -9.97
N ILE A 14 -45.72 -4.91 -9.61
CA ILE A 14 -45.90 -3.58 -10.23
C ILE A 14 -46.01 -2.55 -9.09
N LEU A 15 -45.25 -1.46 -9.19
CA LEU A 15 -45.07 -0.51 -8.07
C LEU A 15 -46.33 0.32 -7.74
N TYR A 16 -47.15 0.67 -8.74
CA TYR A 16 -48.25 1.65 -8.57
C TYR A 16 -49.63 1.15 -9.02
N ALA A 17 -49.78 -0.12 -9.39
CA ALA A 17 -51.07 -0.65 -9.86
C ALA A 17 -51.88 -1.25 -8.69
N PRO A 18 -53.14 -0.84 -8.49
CA PRO A 18 -53.99 -1.42 -7.45
C PRO A 18 -54.30 -2.89 -7.75
N GLN A 19 -54.12 -3.76 -6.75
CA GLN A 19 -54.33 -5.21 -6.86
C GLN A 19 -55.08 -5.73 -5.62
N PRO A 20 -55.85 -6.84 -5.72
CA PRO A 20 -56.65 -7.38 -4.61
C PRO A 20 -55.81 -8.22 -3.63
N TYR A 21 -54.67 -7.67 -3.21
CA TYR A 21 -53.69 -8.25 -2.31
C TYR A 21 -53.30 -7.22 -1.26
N GLU A 22 -52.92 -7.67 -0.05
CA GLU A 22 -52.44 -6.78 1.01
C GLU A 22 -51.12 -6.12 0.60
N ASP A 23 -50.82 -4.94 1.15
CA ASP A 23 -49.61 -4.18 0.81
C ASP A 23 -48.30 -4.94 1.14
N ASN A 24 -48.34 -5.84 2.12
CA ASN A 24 -47.24 -6.71 2.52
C ASN A 24 -47.30 -8.11 1.86
N TYR A 25 -48.19 -8.33 0.90
CA TYR A 25 -48.31 -9.62 0.23
C TYR A 25 -47.06 -9.95 -0.58
N VAL A 26 -46.53 -11.16 -0.36
CA VAL A 26 -45.40 -11.74 -1.08
C VAL A 26 -45.88 -12.95 -1.85
N ALA A 27 -45.54 -13.05 -3.14
CA ALA A 27 -45.93 -14.21 -3.95
C ALA A 27 -45.23 -15.49 -3.50
N ASP A 28 -45.89 -16.65 -3.64
CA ASP A 28 -45.31 -17.95 -3.27
C ASP A 28 -44.00 -18.27 -4.03
N THR A 29 -43.86 -17.76 -5.26
CA THR A 29 -42.67 -17.90 -6.11
C THR A 29 -41.53 -16.94 -5.73
N PHE A 30 -41.68 -16.14 -4.66
CA PHE A 30 -40.71 -15.10 -4.30
C PHE A 30 -39.33 -15.66 -3.97
N LEU A 31 -39.28 -16.75 -3.19
CA LEU A 31 -38.03 -17.39 -2.81
C LEU A 31 -37.41 -18.21 -3.96
N GLU A 32 -38.18 -18.57 -4.98
CA GLU A 32 -37.64 -19.24 -6.18
C GLU A 32 -36.65 -18.36 -6.95
N GLN A 33 -36.73 -17.04 -6.76
CA GLN A 33 -35.83 -16.07 -7.38
C GLN A 33 -34.62 -15.72 -6.49
N MET A 34 -34.51 -16.33 -5.30
CA MET A 34 -33.34 -16.16 -4.43
C MET A 34 -32.12 -16.82 -5.08
N ARG A 35 -31.04 -16.06 -5.19
CA ARG A 35 -29.73 -16.54 -5.63
C ARG A 35 -28.75 -16.41 -4.49
N THR A 36 -28.14 -17.51 -4.09
CA THR A 36 -27.05 -17.48 -3.11
C THR A 36 -25.71 -17.43 -3.82
N ASN A 37 -24.77 -16.67 -3.25
CA ASN A 37 -23.35 -16.65 -3.63
C ASN A 37 -23.05 -16.32 -5.10
N ALA A 38 -23.93 -15.56 -5.78
CA ALA A 38 -23.77 -15.28 -7.21
C ALA A 38 -22.52 -14.44 -7.54
N ASN A 39 -22.03 -13.61 -6.61
CA ASN A 39 -20.82 -12.81 -6.80
C ASN A 39 -19.61 -13.31 -6.00
N VAL A 40 -19.70 -14.50 -5.39
CA VAL A 40 -18.55 -15.09 -4.68
C VAL A 40 -17.50 -15.49 -5.72
N ARG A 41 -16.34 -14.84 -5.66
CA ARG A 41 -15.19 -15.14 -6.54
C ARG A 41 -14.33 -16.20 -5.89
N GLU A 42 -14.03 -17.26 -6.62
CA GLU A 42 -12.98 -18.21 -6.24
C GLU A 42 -11.61 -17.52 -6.39
N HIS A 43 -10.83 -17.52 -5.32
CA HIS A 43 -9.49 -16.96 -5.32
C HIS A 43 -8.48 -18.11 -5.38
N ASP A 44 -7.53 -18.03 -6.31
CA ASP A 44 -6.37 -18.92 -6.33
C ASP A 44 -5.33 -18.48 -5.30
N TYR A 45 -4.78 -19.44 -4.55
CA TYR A 45 -3.72 -19.18 -3.58
C TYR A 45 -2.54 -18.45 -4.21
N GLY A 46 -2.10 -18.92 -5.38
CA GLY A 46 -0.97 -18.34 -6.10
C GLY A 46 -1.23 -16.87 -6.45
N GLY A 47 -2.41 -16.55 -6.97
CA GLY A 47 -2.82 -15.17 -7.22
C GLY A 47 -2.81 -14.27 -5.98
N MET A 48 -3.27 -14.80 -4.84
CA MET A 48 -3.29 -14.06 -3.58
C MET A 48 -1.89 -13.80 -3.03
N VAL A 49 -0.99 -14.79 -3.08
CA VAL A 49 0.43 -14.61 -2.69
C VAL A 49 1.12 -13.59 -3.59
N ARG A 50 0.88 -13.64 -4.90
CA ARG A 50 1.44 -12.64 -5.84
C ARG A 50 0.91 -11.23 -5.58
N SER A 51 -0.32 -11.11 -5.09
CA SER A 51 -0.92 -9.83 -4.70
C SER A 51 -0.40 -9.30 -3.36
N ALA A 52 -0.02 -10.21 -2.44
CA ALA A 52 0.64 -9.89 -1.17
C ALA A 52 2.11 -9.43 -1.34
N ALA A 53 2.71 -9.64 -2.52
CA ALA A 53 4.07 -9.18 -2.81
C ALA A 53 4.23 -7.65 -2.68
N ALA A 54 3.20 -6.87 -3.07
CA ALA A 54 3.22 -5.41 -2.90
C ALA A 54 3.29 -5.01 -1.41
N ILE A 55 2.54 -5.71 -0.55
CA ILE A 55 2.56 -5.51 0.91
C ILE A 55 3.94 -5.86 1.46
N THR A 56 4.46 -7.02 1.06
CA THR A 56 5.78 -7.52 1.46
C THR A 56 6.88 -6.51 1.14
N GLN A 57 6.88 -5.97 -0.09
CA GLN A 57 7.86 -4.98 -0.52
C GLN A 57 7.78 -3.69 0.32
N GLN A 58 6.58 -3.20 0.64
CA GLN A 58 6.43 -1.98 1.43
C GLN A 58 6.90 -2.14 2.88
N ILE A 59 6.60 -3.28 3.50
CA ILE A 59 7.12 -3.58 4.84
C ILE A 59 8.66 -3.69 4.80
N CYS A 60 9.22 -4.37 3.80
CA CYS A 60 10.66 -4.46 3.64
C CYS A 60 11.30 -3.09 3.40
N ALA A 61 10.68 -2.22 2.62
CA ALA A 61 11.14 -0.85 2.39
C ALA A 61 11.20 -0.04 3.69
N VAL A 62 10.18 -0.14 4.55
CA VAL A 62 10.19 0.48 5.89
C VAL A 62 11.30 -0.12 6.76
N LEU A 63 11.46 -1.44 6.80
CA LEU A 63 12.53 -2.09 7.58
C LEU A 63 13.93 -1.68 7.11
N ILE A 64 14.14 -1.58 5.79
CA ILE A 64 15.40 -1.08 5.21
C ILE A 64 15.62 0.37 5.65
N PHE A 65 14.60 1.23 5.55
CA PHE A 65 14.69 2.63 5.95
C PHE A 65 15.10 2.80 7.42
N PHE A 66 14.45 2.08 8.34
CA PHE A 66 14.82 2.08 9.76
C PHE A 66 16.21 1.48 10.01
N SER A 67 16.61 0.45 9.25
CA SER A 67 17.94 -0.14 9.38
C SER A 67 19.03 0.82 8.92
N VAL A 68 18.83 1.52 7.80
CA VAL A 68 19.74 2.54 7.29
C VAL A 68 19.86 3.69 8.29
N PHE A 69 18.74 4.15 8.86
CA PHE A 69 18.77 5.15 9.93
C PHE A 69 19.71 4.72 11.07
N GLU A 70 19.56 3.49 11.54
CA GLU A 70 20.34 2.98 12.65
C GLU A 70 21.84 2.86 12.32
N PHE A 71 22.19 2.43 11.11
CA PHE A 71 23.59 2.42 10.65
C PHE A 71 24.19 3.83 10.52
N VAL A 72 23.41 4.81 10.04
CA VAL A 72 23.84 6.20 9.96
C VAL A 72 23.99 6.80 11.36
N ARG A 73 23.08 6.47 12.29
CA ARG A 73 23.12 6.90 13.69
C ARG A 73 24.34 6.36 14.44
N GLN A 74 24.80 5.16 14.08
CA GLN A 74 26.01 4.52 14.60
C GLN A 74 27.30 4.94 13.84
N ASP A 75 27.22 5.93 12.96
CA ASP A 75 28.33 6.40 12.11
C ASP A 75 28.97 5.30 11.22
N ALA A 76 28.24 4.21 10.94
CA ALA A 76 28.71 3.10 10.10
C ALA A 76 28.65 3.42 8.60
N ILE A 77 27.76 4.34 8.20
CA ILE A 77 27.60 4.80 6.82
C ILE A 77 27.95 6.28 6.76
N SER A 78 28.95 6.64 5.95
CA SER A 78 29.32 8.05 5.73
C SER A 78 28.27 8.78 4.88
N ALA A 79 28.13 10.10 5.06
CA ALA A 79 27.17 10.90 4.31
C ALA A 79 27.41 10.84 2.79
N ALA A 80 28.68 10.77 2.37
CA ALA A 80 29.07 10.62 0.98
C ALA A 80 28.64 9.26 0.39
N LEU A 81 28.75 8.17 1.16
CA LEU A 81 28.29 6.86 0.72
C LEU A 81 26.77 6.83 0.58
N LEU A 82 26.05 7.37 1.57
CA LEU A 82 24.58 7.44 1.52
C LEU A 82 24.10 8.28 0.33
N GLY A 83 24.67 9.48 0.14
CA GLY A 83 24.36 10.32 -1.02
C GLY A 83 24.74 9.67 -2.35
N GLY A 84 25.81 8.86 -2.39
CA GLY A 84 26.15 8.06 -3.56
C GLY A 84 25.10 6.98 -3.87
N ILE A 85 24.54 6.35 -2.85
CA ILE A 85 23.42 5.41 -2.97
C ILE A 85 22.17 6.12 -3.50
N ASP A 86 21.83 7.30 -2.96
CA ASP A 86 20.69 8.10 -3.42
C ASP A 86 20.83 8.45 -4.91
N VAL A 87 21.99 8.97 -5.32
CA VAL A 87 22.26 9.28 -6.74
C VAL A 87 22.12 8.04 -7.61
N PHE A 88 22.63 6.89 -7.16
CA PHE A 88 22.50 5.63 -7.90
C PHE A 88 21.03 5.20 -8.03
N LEU A 89 20.25 5.25 -6.95
CA LEU A 89 18.83 4.90 -6.93
C LEU A 89 18.01 5.85 -7.82
N ALA A 90 18.26 7.15 -7.76
CA ALA A 90 17.61 8.16 -8.59
C ALA A 90 17.92 7.94 -10.09
N VAL A 91 19.18 7.70 -10.45
CA VAL A 91 19.59 7.45 -11.84
C VAL A 91 19.03 6.13 -12.35
N ALA A 92 19.09 5.06 -11.56
CA ALA A 92 18.54 3.76 -11.92
C ALA A 92 17.02 3.81 -12.08
N GLY A 93 16.33 4.45 -11.14
CA GLY A 93 14.89 4.70 -11.22
C GLY A 93 14.52 5.49 -12.47
N PHE A 94 15.22 6.59 -12.72
CA PHE A 94 15.02 7.41 -13.92
C PHE A 94 15.22 6.61 -15.22
N ALA A 95 16.28 5.80 -15.30
CA ALA A 95 16.55 4.95 -16.47
C ALA A 95 15.40 3.96 -16.72
N VAL A 96 14.90 3.30 -15.66
CA VAL A 96 13.78 2.36 -15.75
C VAL A 96 12.50 3.07 -16.20
N LEU A 97 12.16 4.22 -15.60
CA LEU A 97 11.00 5.01 -16.02
C LEU A 97 11.12 5.48 -17.48
N ARG A 98 12.32 5.88 -17.92
CA ARG A 98 12.55 6.30 -19.31
C ARG A 98 12.37 5.16 -20.31
N ILE A 99 12.90 3.97 -19.99
CA ILE A 99 12.79 2.79 -20.86
C ILE A 99 11.33 2.31 -20.94
N HIS A 100 10.59 2.32 -19.83
CA HIS A 100 9.26 1.71 -19.77
C HIS A 100 8.10 2.66 -20.03
N LEU A 101 8.16 3.94 -19.60
CA LEU A 101 7.11 4.91 -19.93
C LEU A 101 7.36 5.65 -21.24
N GLY A 102 8.55 5.53 -21.84
CA GLY A 102 8.89 6.23 -23.08
C GLY A 102 8.74 7.76 -22.99
N LEU A 103 8.80 8.32 -21.77
CA LEU A 103 8.50 9.73 -21.55
C LEU A 103 9.49 10.62 -22.32
N PRO A 104 8.99 11.53 -23.19
CA PRO A 104 9.81 12.58 -23.77
C PRO A 104 10.06 13.64 -22.70
N LEU A 105 10.99 13.36 -21.79
CA LEU A 105 11.36 14.33 -20.77
C LEU A 105 12.33 15.34 -21.37
N HIS A 106 11.98 16.61 -21.26
CA HIS A 106 12.94 17.72 -21.35
C HIS A 106 13.93 17.55 -20.20
N ALA A 107 15.00 16.80 -20.45
CA ALA A 107 15.95 16.37 -19.42
C ALA A 107 16.53 17.54 -18.61
N LEU A 108 16.64 18.72 -19.24
CA LEU A 108 17.10 19.95 -18.59
C LEU A 108 16.11 20.47 -17.55
N ASP A 109 14.80 20.42 -17.83
CA ASP A 109 13.78 20.91 -16.90
C ASP A 109 13.64 19.99 -15.68
N THR A 110 13.72 18.66 -15.92
CA THR A 110 13.74 17.67 -14.84
C THR A 110 15.00 17.80 -14.00
N LEU A 111 16.18 17.93 -14.63
CA LEU A 111 17.44 18.13 -13.93
C LEU A 111 17.42 19.42 -13.10
N SER A 112 16.92 20.52 -13.67
CA SER A 112 16.76 21.79 -12.96
C SER A 112 15.86 21.63 -11.73
N SER A 113 14.71 20.95 -11.88
CA SER A 113 13.79 20.68 -10.77
C SER A 113 14.43 19.83 -9.68
N CYS A 114 15.17 18.78 -10.04
CA CYS A 114 15.92 17.94 -9.09
C CYS A 114 17.00 18.74 -8.37
N LEU A 115 17.76 19.59 -9.08
CA LEU A 115 18.79 20.43 -8.48
C LEU A 115 18.19 21.46 -7.54
N LEU A 116 17.07 22.10 -7.91
CA LEU A 116 16.34 23.02 -7.04
C LEU A 116 15.81 22.30 -5.79
N PHE A 117 15.29 21.08 -5.95
CA PHE A 117 14.86 20.26 -4.83
C PHE A 117 16.03 19.93 -3.88
N CYS A 118 17.15 19.45 -4.41
CA CYS A 118 18.34 19.17 -3.61
C CYS A 118 18.88 20.43 -2.93
N ALA A 119 18.91 21.57 -3.61
CA ALA A 119 19.34 22.84 -3.04
C ALA A 119 18.43 23.29 -1.88
N THR A 120 17.12 23.19 -2.05
CA THR A 120 16.16 23.56 -0.99
C THR A 120 16.24 22.61 0.19
N LEU A 121 16.33 21.31 -0.03
CA LEU A 121 16.49 20.33 1.05
C LEU A 121 17.82 20.51 1.78
N SER A 122 18.91 20.80 1.07
CA SER A 122 20.21 21.12 1.68
C SER A 122 20.15 22.36 2.57
N LEU A 123 19.49 23.42 2.11
CA LEU A 123 19.27 24.64 2.90
C LEU A 123 18.41 24.38 4.14
N LEU A 124 17.42 23.49 4.04
CA LEU A 124 16.51 23.16 5.15
C LEU A 124 17.09 22.12 6.11
N SER A 125 18.13 21.36 5.71
CA SER A 125 18.71 20.28 6.51
C SER A 125 19.15 20.68 7.93
N PRO A 126 19.79 21.85 8.16
CA PRO A 126 20.08 22.32 9.52
C PRO A 126 18.82 22.54 10.36
N VAL A 127 17.75 23.05 9.74
CA VAL A 127 16.46 23.26 10.41
C VAL A 127 15.85 21.91 10.78
N LEU A 128 15.77 20.97 9.83
CA LEU A 128 15.23 19.62 10.07
C LEU A 128 16.01 18.89 11.17
N ARG A 129 17.33 19.04 11.19
CA ARG A 129 18.19 18.48 12.22
C ARG A 129 17.86 18.99 13.62
N THR A 130 17.55 20.28 13.75
CA THR A 130 17.29 20.92 15.05
C THR A 130 15.83 20.88 15.47
N LEU A 131 14.90 20.62 14.54
CA LEU A 131 13.46 20.80 14.70
C LEU A 131 12.89 20.14 15.96
N THR A 132 13.25 18.88 16.20
CA THR A 132 12.74 18.10 17.32
C THR A 132 13.82 17.70 18.32
N ARG A 133 15.01 18.32 18.26
CA ARG A 133 16.18 18.00 19.09
C ARG A 133 15.90 18.11 20.61
N SER A 134 14.97 18.96 21.01
CA SER A 134 14.58 19.16 22.40
C SER A 134 13.68 18.06 22.98
N TYR A 135 13.07 17.23 22.13
CA TYR A 135 12.22 16.12 22.58
C TYR A 135 13.07 14.90 22.95
N ALA A 136 12.60 14.13 23.94
CA ALA A 136 13.23 12.89 24.40
C ALA A 136 13.30 11.82 23.30
N ASP A 137 14.39 11.05 23.28
CA ASP A 137 14.64 10.04 22.26
C ASP A 137 13.57 8.93 22.25
N ASP A 138 13.11 8.48 23.41
CA ASP A 138 12.05 7.48 23.53
C ASP A 138 10.75 7.94 22.86
N THR A 139 10.41 9.22 23.02
CA THR A 139 9.23 9.84 22.38
C THR A 139 9.39 9.90 20.87
N ILE A 140 10.60 10.22 20.38
CA ILE A 140 10.89 10.25 18.94
C ILE A 140 10.76 8.85 18.34
N TRP A 141 11.33 7.82 18.97
CA TRP A 141 11.20 6.43 18.52
C TRP A 141 9.74 5.94 18.54
N ALA A 142 8.99 6.26 19.58
CA ALA A 142 7.57 5.91 19.66
C ALA A 142 6.75 6.56 18.53
N LEU A 143 6.93 7.87 18.31
CA LEU A 143 6.24 8.60 17.24
C LEU A 143 6.66 8.12 15.85
N ALA A 144 7.95 7.90 15.60
CA ALA A 144 8.46 7.38 14.34
C ALA A 144 7.90 5.99 14.05
N THR A 145 7.85 5.11 15.04
CA THR A 145 7.26 3.77 14.90
C THR A 145 5.76 3.86 14.60
N PHE A 146 5.02 4.70 15.33
CA PHE A 146 3.60 4.92 15.10
C PHE A 146 3.31 5.46 13.69
N LEU A 147 4.07 6.46 13.23
CA LEU A 147 3.92 7.02 11.89
C LEU A 147 4.36 6.06 10.80
N GLY A 148 5.39 5.24 11.03
CA GLY A 148 5.79 4.15 10.13
C GLY A 148 4.67 3.11 9.98
N LEU A 149 4.00 2.74 11.08
CA LEU A 149 2.83 1.86 11.04
C LEU A 149 1.63 2.53 10.34
N LEU A 150 1.37 3.80 10.61
CA LEU A 150 0.32 4.57 9.93
C LEU A 150 0.59 4.62 8.42
N HIS A 151 1.85 4.81 8.02
CA HIS A 151 2.27 4.77 6.63
C HIS A 151 1.92 3.42 5.99
N LEU A 152 2.26 2.30 6.64
CA LEU A 152 1.96 0.95 6.15
C LEU A 152 0.45 0.67 6.05
N ILE A 153 -0.34 1.10 7.03
CA ILE A 153 -1.79 0.85 7.06
C ILE A 153 -2.52 1.67 5.99
N THR A 154 -2.11 2.93 5.80
CA THR A 154 -2.78 3.87 4.88
C THR A 154 -2.18 3.87 3.47
N HIS A 155 -1.20 3.00 3.20
CA HIS A 155 -0.60 2.90 1.88
C HIS A 155 -1.59 2.33 0.87
N ASP A 156 -1.63 2.93 -0.32
CA ASP A 156 -2.49 2.48 -1.42
C ASP A 156 -1.86 1.28 -2.15
N TYR A 157 -2.01 0.08 -1.58
CA TYR A 157 -1.53 -1.16 -2.21
C TYR A 157 -2.27 -1.49 -3.52
N ASN A 158 -3.47 -0.93 -3.73
CA ASN A 158 -4.22 -1.11 -4.97
C ASN A 158 -3.56 -0.38 -6.14
N TYR A 159 -2.82 0.71 -5.89
CA TYR A 159 -2.04 1.39 -6.92
C TYR A 159 -1.11 0.45 -7.69
N VAL A 160 -0.40 -0.42 -6.97
CA VAL A 160 0.50 -1.42 -7.55
C VAL A 160 -0.29 -2.61 -8.10
N ASN A 161 -1.29 -3.10 -7.37
CA ASN A 161 -2.03 -4.30 -7.73
C ASN A 161 -2.97 -4.14 -8.92
N SER A 162 -3.73 -3.05 -8.97
CA SER A 162 -4.68 -2.75 -10.03
C SER A 162 -3.99 -2.15 -11.26
N GLY A 163 -2.84 -1.50 -11.08
CA GLY A 163 -2.09 -0.88 -12.16
C GLY A 163 -2.84 0.24 -12.91
N ILE A 164 -4.00 0.67 -12.43
CA ILE A 164 -4.87 1.69 -13.01
C ILE A 164 -5.18 2.70 -11.89
N GLY A 165 -5.12 3.99 -12.20
CA GLY A 165 -5.41 5.07 -11.26
C GLY A 165 -4.19 5.92 -10.86
N ARG A 166 -4.48 7.04 -10.18
CA ARG A 166 -3.47 7.91 -9.58
C ARG A 166 -3.13 7.40 -8.19
N PHE A 167 -1.88 7.59 -7.76
CA PHE A 167 -1.47 7.24 -6.40
C PHE A 167 -2.25 8.09 -5.41
N SER A 168 -3.11 7.47 -4.60
CA SER A 168 -3.92 8.13 -3.58
C SER A 168 -3.36 7.81 -2.20
N GLY A 169 -2.27 8.48 -1.81
CA GLY A 169 -1.50 8.11 -0.63
C GLY A 169 -1.05 9.28 0.23
N THR A 170 -1.77 10.40 0.25
CA THR A 170 -1.32 11.63 0.95
C THR A 170 -1.06 11.39 2.44
N ILE A 171 -1.94 10.66 3.13
CA ILE A 171 -1.75 10.34 4.55
C ILE A 171 -0.51 9.48 4.75
N SER A 172 -0.38 8.43 3.93
CA SER A 172 0.76 7.50 3.96
C SER A 172 2.07 8.24 3.70
N LEU A 173 2.16 9.04 2.65
CA LEU A 173 3.36 9.79 2.29
C LEU A 173 3.73 10.81 3.37
N ASN A 174 2.76 11.58 3.88
CA ASN A 174 3.01 12.52 4.96
C ASN A 174 3.54 11.82 6.21
N ALA A 175 2.94 10.69 6.60
CA ALA A 175 3.40 9.90 7.75
C ALA A 175 4.86 9.41 7.57
N ALA A 176 5.22 8.94 6.37
CA ALA A 176 6.58 8.56 6.04
C ALA A 176 7.57 9.74 6.09
N ILE A 177 7.22 10.90 5.52
CA ILE A 177 8.08 12.09 5.55
C ILE A 177 8.24 12.61 6.99
N PHE A 178 7.18 12.63 7.80
CA PHE A 178 7.30 12.98 9.22
C PHE A 178 8.17 11.98 9.98
N THR A 179 8.08 10.69 9.68
CA THR A 179 8.97 9.66 10.25
C THR A 179 10.43 10.00 9.94
N ALA A 180 10.74 10.33 8.68
CA ALA A 180 12.09 10.70 8.26
C ALA A 180 12.60 11.97 8.93
N VAL A 181 11.76 12.99 9.07
CA VAL A 181 12.13 14.24 9.76
C VAL A 181 12.38 14.01 11.25
N LEU A 182 11.54 13.23 11.93
CA LEU A 182 11.70 12.91 13.35
C LEU A 182 13.01 12.16 13.61
N LEU A 183 13.28 11.10 12.83
CA LEU A 183 14.52 10.33 12.94
C LEU A 183 15.73 11.17 12.51
N GLY A 184 15.63 11.92 11.42
CA GLY A 184 16.69 12.81 10.92
C GLY A 184 17.17 13.82 11.97
N SER A 185 16.29 14.29 12.86
CA SER A 185 16.67 15.18 13.96
C SER A 185 17.71 14.61 14.94
N ARG A 186 17.89 13.28 14.95
CA ARG A 186 18.89 12.59 15.79
C ARG A 186 20.26 12.47 15.13
N LEU A 187 20.39 12.84 13.85
CA LEU A 187 21.65 12.72 13.12
C LEU A 187 22.62 13.87 13.43
N GLN A 188 23.91 13.56 13.40
CA GLN A 188 24.97 14.47 13.87
C GLN A 188 25.49 15.44 12.80
N SER A 189 25.24 15.19 11.51
CA SER A 189 25.64 16.08 10.41
C SER A 189 24.45 16.52 9.59
N ASN A 190 24.49 17.75 9.08
CA ASN A 190 23.47 18.25 8.15
C ASN A 190 23.51 17.46 6.83
N GLU A 191 24.68 16.95 6.45
CA GLU A 191 24.85 16.11 5.25
C GLU A 191 24.14 14.75 5.41
N HIS A 192 24.20 14.16 6.60
CA HIS A 192 23.44 12.95 6.91
C HIS A 192 21.94 13.19 6.89
N VAL A 193 21.47 14.32 7.42
CA VAL A 193 20.04 14.68 7.37
C VAL A 193 19.58 14.88 5.94
N PHE A 194 20.36 15.59 5.13
CA PHE A 194 20.09 15.78 3.70
C PHE A 194 19.91 14.44 2.98
N ALA A 195 20.93 13.57 3.04
CA ALA A 195 20.92 12.29 2.34
C ALA A 195 19.84 11.34 2.90
N PHE A 196 19.63 11.31 4.21
CA PHE A 196 18.62 10.46 4.82
C PHE A 196 17.18 10.87 4.45
N VAL A 197 16.89 12.17 4.37
CA VAL A 197 15.57 12.65 3.93
C VAL A 197 15.40 12.46 2.42
N LEU A 198 16.47 12.59 1.64
CA LEU A 198 16.46 12.27 0.20
C LEU A 198 16.12 10.78 -0.02
N LEU A 199 16.79 9.88 0.70
CA LEU A 199 16.49 8.45 0.70
C LEU A 199 15.02 8.17 1.06
N ALA A 200 14.47 8.88 2.06
CA ALA A 200 13.07 8.70 2.44
C ALA A 200 12.12 9.01 1.27
N ILE A 201 12.41 10.04 0.47
CA ILE A 201 11.60 10.40 -0.70
C ILE A 201 11.75 9.34 -1.79
N GLU A 202 12.96 8.83 -2.00
CA GLU A 202 13.19 7.74 -2.95
C GLU A 202 12.44 6.46 -2.55
N ILE A 203 12.49 6.08 -1.28
CA ILE A 203 11.84 4.86 -0.75
C ILE A 203 10.32 5.01 -0.65
N PHE A 204 9.79 6.17 -0.25
CA PHE A 204 8.35 6.30 0.03
C PHE A 204 7.55 7.00 -1.07
N ALA A 205 8.18 7.81 -1.92
CA ALA A 205 7.50 8.49 -3.04
C ALA A 205 7.84 7.87 -4.39
N MET A 206 9.12 7.62 -4.68
CA MET A 206 9.55 7.13 -6.00
C MET A 206 9.39 5.62 -6.15
N PHE A 207 9.72 4.86 -5.11
CA PHE A 207 9.69 3.41 -5.15
C PHE A 207 8.28 2.83 -5.45
N PRO A 208 7.16 3.33 -4.90
CA PRO A 208 5.82 2.86 -5.30
C PRO A 208 5.52 3.01 -6.79
N ILE A 209 6.00 4.09 -7.41
CA ILE A 209 5.88 4.32 -8.85
C ILE A 209 6.69 3.25 -9.60
N PHE A 210 7.94 3.04 -9.18
CA PHE A 210 8.80 2.00 -9.75
C PHE A 210 8.17 0.60 -9.63
N GLN A 211 7.65 0.22 -8.46
CA GLN A 211 7.00 -1.07 -8.23
C GLN A 211 5.85 -1.31 -9.20
N ARG A 212 5.01 -0.30 -9.44
CA ARG A 212 3.89 -0.37 -10.37
C ARG A 212 4.38 -0.65 -11.79
N GLU A 213 5.41 0.04 -12.25
CA GLU A 213 5.93 -0.16 -13.61
C GLU A 213 6.63 -1.50 -13.77
N VAL A 214 7.41 -1.95 -12.77
CA VAL A 214 7.99 -3.30 -12.76
C VAL A 214 6.90 -4.35 -12.86
N LYS A 215 5.82 -4.21 -12.07
CA LYS A 215 4.69 -5.15 -12.09
C LYS A 215 3.94 -5.14 -13.41
N ARG A 216 3.74 -3.97 -14.03
CA ARG A 216 3.15 -3.84 -15.37
C ARG A 216 3.99 -4.52 -16.46
N CYS A 217 5.32 -4.44 -16.36
CA CYS A 217 6.21 -5.03 -17.34
C CYS A 217 6.33 -6.55 -17.18
N SER A 218 6.48 -7.03 -15.94
CA SER A 218 6.55 -8.47 -15.66
C SER A 218 6.24 -8.78 -14.21
N GLU A 219 5.24 -9.63 -13.99
CA GLU A 219 4.91 -10.14 -12.67
C GLU A 219 6.08 -10.91 -12.05
N ARG A 220 6.88 -11.63 -12.85
CA ARG A 220 8.07 -12.32 -12.37
C ARG A 220 9.10 -11.36 -11.81
N LEU A 221 9.36 -10.23 -12.48
CA LEU A 221 10.28 -9.21 -11.97
C LEU A 221 9.77 -8.62 -10.66
N HIS A 222 8.46 -8.37 -10.55
CA HIS A 222 7.86 -7.90 -9.29
C HIS A 222 8.04 -8.90 -8.14
N LEU A 223 7.94 -10.20 -8.39
CA LEU A 223 8.22 -11.20 -7.37
C LEU A 223 9.71 -11.26 -7.03
N MET A 224 10.59 -11.17 -8.02
CA MET A 224 12.04 -11.10 -7.80
C MET A 224 12.43 -9.88 -6.97
N THR A 225 11.81 -8.71 -7.20
CA THR A 225 12.02 -7.52 -6.36
C THR A 225 11.52 -7.71 -4.94
N ALA A 226 10.41 -8.43 -4.73
CA ALA A 226 9.93 -8.77 -3.39
C ALA A 226 10.93 -9.65 -2.62
N VAL A 227 11.42 -10.71 -3.27
CA VAL A 227 12.41 -11.62 -2.68
C VAL A 227 13.73 -10.88 -2.40
N ALA A 228 14.18 -10.03 -3.33
CA ALA A 228 15.40 -9.24 -3.15
C ALA A 228 15.28 -8.26 -1.97
N LEU A 229 14.16 -7.55 -1.84
CA LEU A 229 13.93 -6.64 -0.72
C LEU A 229 13.77 -7.35 0.60
N PHE A 230 13.14 -8.53 0.61
CA PHE A 230 13.06 -9.37 1.81
C PHE A 230 14.43 -9.87 2.26
N ALA A 231 15.26 -10.33 1.32
CA ALA A 231 16.63 -10.76 1.61
C ALA A 231 17.48 -9.58 2.12
N LEU A 232 17.37 -8.42 1.48
CA LEU A 232 18.09 -7.21 1.89
C LEU A 232 17.64 -6.72 3.27
N SER A 233 16.33 -6.61 3.51
CA SER A 233 15.79 -6.17 4.80
C SER A 233 16.18 -7.13 5.93
N SER A 234 16.15 -8.44 5.68
CA SER A 234 16.58 -9.46 6.63
C SER A 234 18.08 -9.36 6.92
N ALA A 235 18.92 -9.17 5.90
CA ALA A 235 20.36 -9.03 6.05
C ALA A 235 20.76 -7.77 6.84
N LEU A 236 20.12 -6.63 6.55
CA LEU A 236 20.37 -5.38 7.26
C LEU A 236 19.92 -5.46 8.72
N THR A 237 18.70 -5.96 8.97
CA THR A 237 18.19 -6.13 10.35
C THR A 237 18.97 -7.17 11.14
N TRP A 238 19.54 -8.20 10.49
CA TRP A 238 20.36 -9.22 11.15
C TRP A 238 21.63 -8.62 11.74
N GLN A 239 22.26 -7.68 11.04
CA GLN A 239 23.44 -6.96 11.53
C GLN A 239 23.14 -6.10 12.76
N LEU A 240 21.88 -5.67 12.94
CA LEU A 240 21.43 -4.92 14.12
C LEU A 240 21.07 -5.85 15.28
N SER A 241 20.26 -6.88 15.01
CA SER A 241 19.85 -7.88 15.99
C SER A 241 19.26 -9.12 15.31
N ALA A 242 19.83 -10.29 15.62
CA ALA A 242 19.31 -11.57 15.13
C ALA A 242 17.87 -11.84 15.59
N LEU A 243 17.50 -11.43 16.81
CA LEU A 243 16.14 -11.57 17.31
C LEU A 243 15.16 -10.69 16.51
N LEU A 244 15.54 -9.44 16.24
CA LEU A 244 14.71 -8.53 15.44
C LEU A 244 14.51 -9.06 14.02
N SER A 245 15.60 -9.50 13.38
CA SER A 245 15.57 -10.04 12.02
C SER A 245 14.69 -11.29 11.92
N THR A 246 14.81 -12.22 12.88
CA THR A 246 13.99 -13.45 12.89
C THR A 246 12.51 -13.16 13.12
N LEU A 247 12.17 -12.28 14.06
CA LEU A 247 10.78 -11.90 14.33
C LEU A 247 10.15 -11.12 13.16
N ALA A 248 10.86 -10.12 12.63
CA ALA A 248 10.39 -9.34 11.50
C ALA A 248 10.26 -10.20 10.23
N GLY A 249 11.25 -11.05 9.96
CA GLY A 249 11.23 -11.99 8.85
C GLY A 249 10.07 -12.99 8.95
N ALA A 250 9.85 -13.58 10.13
CA ALA A 250 8.72 -14.46 10.37
C ALA A 250 7.37 -13.75 10.18
N PHE A 251 7.25 -12.50 10.66
CA PHE A 251 6.04 -11.70 10.48
C PHE A 251 5.76 -11.39 9.00
N VAL A 252 6.79 -11.01 8.23
CA VAL A 252 6.66 -10.75 6.79
C VAL A 252 6.26 -12.03 6.04
N LEU A 253 6.86 -13.17 6.36
CA LEU A 253 6.50 -14.47 5.75
C LEU A 253 5.08 -14.90 6.13
N PHE A 254 4.66 -14.65 7.37
CA PHE A 254 3.29 -14.88 7.83
C PHE A 254 2.30 -14.05 6.98
N LEU A 255 2.56 -12.76 6.79
CA LEU A 255 1.72 -11.91 5.95
C LEU A 255 1.74 -12.32 4.47
N ALA A 256 2.89 -12.77 3.96
CA ALA A 256 3.04 -13.12 2.55
C ALA A 256 2.41 -14.48 2.18
N LEU A 257 2.41 -15.45 3.11
CA LEU A 257 2.04 -16.85 2.81
C LEU A 257 0.84 -17.34 3.60
N VAL A 258 0.74 -17.00 4.89
CA VAL A 258 -0.31 -17.50 5.79
C VAL A 258 -1.56 -16.64 5.71
N CYS A 259 -1.43 -15.31 5.69
CA CYS A 259 -2.58 -14.41 5.56
C CYS A 259 -3.40 -14.64 4.27
N PRO A 260 -2.79 -14.90 3.09
CA PRO A 260 -3.54 -15.32 1.91
C PRO A 260 -4.35 -16.60 2.11
N LEU A 261 -3.79 -17.63 2.76
CA LEU A 261 -4.54 -18.86 3.09
C LEU A 261 -5.70 -18.57 4.03
N TRP A 262 -5.42 -17.81 5.11
CA TRP A 262 -6.42 -17.41 6.08
C TRP A 262 -7.56 -16.62 5.43
N PHE A 263 -7.23 -15.68 4.55
CA PHE A 263 -8.20 -14.89 3.80
C PHE A 263 -9.09 -15.77 2.93
N MET A 264 -8.52 -16.73 2.20
CA MET A 264 -9.32 -17.66 1.37
C MET A 264 -10.27 -18.50 2.22
N HIS A 265 -9.80 -19.03 3.36
CA HIS A 265 -10.67 -19.80 4.25
C HIS A 265 -11.82 -18.97 4.82
N VAL A 266 -11.56 -17.72 5.19
CA VAL A 266 -12.62 -16.79 5.64
C VAL A 266 -13.58 -16.47 4.48
N GLN A 267 -13.09 -16.39 3.24
CA GLN A 267 -13.97 -16.17 2.07
C GLN A 267 -14.93 -17.33 1.80
N GLU A 268 -14.57 -18.57 2.12
CA GLU A 268 -15.49 -19.72 2.02
C GLU A 268 -16.73 -19.55 2.93
N SER A 269 -16.56 -18.81 4.03
CA SER A 269 -17.66 -18.54 4.98
C SER A 269 -18.56 -17.38 4.51
N LYS A 270 -18.25 -16.73 3.37
CA LYS A 270 -19.04 -15.61 2.87
C LYS A 270 -20.33 -16.11 2.23
N ASN A 271 -21.46 -15.72 2.81
CA ASN A 271 -22.78 -15.97 2.28
C ASN A 271 -23.38 -14.68 1.72
N GLU A 272 -23.60 -14.63 0.41
CA GLU A 272 -24.34 -13.58 -0.26
C GLU A 272 -25.74 -14.09 -0.59
N ILE A 273 -26.78 -13.35 -0.23
CA ILE A 273 -28.16 -13.65 -0.60
C ILE A 273 -28.66 -12.52 -1.47
N LEU A 274 -28.86 -12.82 -2.74
CA LEU A 274 -29.50 -11.93 -3.70
C LEU A 274 -30.92 -12.43 -3.94
N GLY A 275 -31.80 -11.52 -4.32
CA GLY A 275 -33.14 -11.89 -4.73
C GLY A 275 -33.83 -10.72 -5.39
N PRO A 276 -35.14 -10.83 -5.64
CA PRO A 276 -35.89 -9.81 -6.35
C PRO A 276 -36.19 -8.56 -5.52
N TRP A 277 -35.62 -8.40 -4.32
CA TRP A 277 -35.76 -7.17 -3.52
C TRP A 277 -34.64 -6.18 -3.85
N ASP A 278 -34.93 -4.90 -3.66
CA ASP A 278 -33.99 -3.83 -3.97
C ASP A 278 -32.89 -3.78 -2.91
N ILE A 279 -31.68 -4.19 -3.29
CA ILE A 279 -30.47 -4.02 -2.47
C ILE A 279 -29.84 -2.70 -2.88
N ALA A 280 -29.56 -1.83 -1.90
CA ALA A 280 -28.84 -0.60 -2.17
C ALA A 280 -27.43 -0.94 -2.71
N HIS A 281 -27.15 -0.53 -3.94
CA HIS A 281 -25.82 -0.65 -4.53
C HIS A 281 -25.06 0.66 -4.33
N ILE A 282 -23.88 0.57 -3.70
CA ILE A 282 -22.94 1.70 -3.62
C ILE A 282 -22.19 1.73 -4.95
N GLN A 283 -22.52 2.69 -5.83
CA GLN A 283 -21.70 2.97 -7.00
C GLN A 283 -20.47 3.76 -6.53
N PRO A 284 -19.23 3.28 -6.74
CA PRO A 284 -18.05 4.11 -6.52
C PRO A 284 -18.08 5.27 -7.53
N GLU A 285 -17.81 6.49 -7.06
CA GLU A 285 -17.66 7.65 -7.94
C GLU A 285 -16.58 7.36 -9.00
N GLN A 286 -16.91 7.62 -10.27
CA GLN A 286 -16.04 7.41 -11.43
C GLN A 286 -14.95 8.47 -11.55
#